data_AF-A0A351SMB3-F1
#
_entry.id   AF-A0A351SMB3-F1
#
_cell.length_a   1.000
_cell.length_b   1.000
_cell.length_c   1.000
_cell.angle_alpha   90.00
_cell.angle_beta   90.00
_cell.angle_gamma   90.00
#
_symmetry.space_group_name_H-M   'P 1'
#
loop_
_entity.id
_entity.type
_entity.pdbx_description
1 polymer ?
#
loop_
_entity_poly.entity_id
_entity_poly.type
_entity_poly.pdbx_seq_one_letter_code
_entity_poly.pdbx_strand_id
1 'polypeptide(L)'
;MATKQQIPVVAARLTEFQEGFEVLSIEDAQWAIMNGKEAVSLSARAIANRSKPVAPADKTILSAVIAARTVPATTEKFVAQDKFKVDTGKEAKVKISYLEDDFKREFLGKVEGPFAGSIICGRKLEKKSVDGPILQELGGNETAETTLTEMYAAMAAQPNGEDGCLLNNGRANIFYIKNITGTLRAVRVYWLGVGWFVRASSVENPLEWGAGFRVFSRNSLVPQAA
;
A
#
# COMPACT_ATOMS: atom_id res chain seq x y z
N MET A 1 -1.07 29.58 -36.88
CA MET A 1 -2.16 28.62 -36.61
C MET A 1 -1.55 27.39 -35.95
N ALA A 2 -1.69 27.25 -34.63
CA ALA A 2 -1.23 26.06 -33.91
C ALA A 2 -2.12 24.86 -34.28
N THR A 3 -1.53 23.71 -34.56
CA THR A 3 -2.24 22.48 -34.90
C THR A 3 -2.96 21.94 -33.67
N LYS A 4 -4.11 21.28 -33.90
CA LYS A 4 -5.01 20.66 -32.90
C LYS A 4 -4.30 19.75 -31.87
N GLN A 5 -3.04 19.38 -32.10
CA GLN A 5 -2.18 18.54 -31.25
C GLN A 5 -1.45 19.28 -30.11
N GLN A 6 -1.33 20.62 -30.11
CA GLN A 6 -0.68 21.36 -29.01
C GLN A 6 -1.63 21.63 -27.82
N ILE A 7 -2.94 21.69 -28.07
CA ILE A 7 -3.98 21.94 -27.04
C ILE A 7 -4.05 20.82 -25.98
N PRO A 8 -3.94 19.52 -26.31
CA PRO A 8 -3.94 18.44 -25.31
C PRO A 8 -2.73 18.46 -24.36
N VAL A 9 -1.56 18.91 -24.80
CA VAL A 9 -0.32 18.89 -23.98
C VAL A 9 -0.34 20.02 -22.95
N VAL A 10 -0.73 21.23 -23.36
CA VAL A 10 -0.93 22.37 -22.46
C VAL A 10 -2.09 22.11 -21.50
N ALA A 11 -3.18 21.50 -21.97
CA ALA A 11 -4.29 21.09 -21.11
C ALA A 11 -3.86 20.03 -20.10
N ALA A 12 -3.11 18.99 -20.51
CA ALA A 12 -2.63 17.92 -19.63
C ALA A 12 -1.67 18.42 -18.54
N ARG A 13 -0.77 19.35 -18.87
CA ARG A 13 0.11 20.02 -17.88
C ARG A 13 -0.67 20.93 -16.92
N LEU A 14 -1.86 21.38 -17.30
CA LEU A 14 -2.74 22.21 -16.48
C LEU A 14 -3.87 21.43 -15.77
N THR A 15 -4.02 20.11 -15.97
CA THR A 15 -5.09 19.31 -15.35
C THR A 15 -4.63 18.24 -14.36
N GLU A 16 -5.18 18.42 -13.16
CA GLU A 16 -5.60 17.44 -12.13
C GLU A 16 -4.61 16.70 -11.24
N PHE A 17 -3.33 16.49 -11.58
CA PHE A 17 -2.40 15.80 -10.66
C PHE A 17 -0.94 16.29 -10.71
N GLN A 18 -0.72 17.59 -10.57
CA GLN A 18 0.63 18.11 -10.28
C GLN A 18 0.63 18.86 -8.96
N GLU A 19 1.69 18.65 -8.16
CA GLU A 19 1.89 19.24 -6.83
C GLU A 19 2.11 20.77 -6.86
N GLY A 20 2.26 21.38 -8.04
CA GLY A 20 2.47 22.82 -8.18
C GLY A 20 2.23 23.35 -9.59
N PHE A 21 2.50 24.65 -9.80
CA PHE A 21 2.66 25.21 -11.14
C PHE A 21 4.14 25.14 -11.50
N GLU A 22 4.49 24.30 -12.47
CA GLU A 22 5.83 24.31 -13.05
C GLU A 22 5.98 25.48 -14.03
N VAL A 23 7.22 25.93 -14.23
CA VAL A 23 7.54 26.93 -15.25
C VAL A 23 7.18 26.34 -16.62
N LEU A 24 6.39 27.09 -17.39
CA LEU A 24 6.02 26.69 -18.74
C LEU A 24 7.28 26.47 -19.58
N SER A 25 7.27 25.43 -20.42
CA SER A 25 8.29 25.29 -21.46
C SER A 25 8.24 26.48 -22.42
N ILE A 26 9.34 26.75 -23.12
CA ILE A 26 9.42 27.88 -24.07
C ILE A 26 8.29 27.80 -25.12
N GLU A 27 7.96 26.61 -25.59
CA GLU A 27 6.89 26.40 -26.57
C GLU A 27 5.49 26.68 -25.98
N ASP A 28 5.24 26.22 -24.76
CA ASP A 28 3.96 26.46 -24.06
C ASP A 28 3.81 27.95 -23.69
N ALA A 29 4.90 28.61 -23.32
CA ALA A 29 4.94 30.04 -23.05
C ALA A 29 4.66 30.85 -24.32
N GLN A 30 5.27 30.50 -25.45
CA GLN A 30 5.00 31.12 -26.75
C GLN A 30 3.55 30.89 -27.18
N TRP A 31 3.01 29.69 -26.96
CA TRP A 31 1.59 29.42 -27.22
C TRP A 31 0.67 30.27 -26.35
N ALA A 32 0.95 30.37 -25.05
CA ALA A 32 0.16 31.18 -24.12
C ALA A 32 0.19 32.68 -24.47
N ILE A 33 1.34 33.20 -24.92
CA ILE A 33 1.49 34.57 -25.41
C ILE A 33 0.62 34.80 -26.65
N MET A 34 0.57 33.84 -27.57
CA MET A 34 -0.23 33.94 -28.81
C MET A 34 -1.74 33.70 -28.59
N ASN A 35 -2.13 32.98 -27.54
CA ASN A 35 -3.51 32.53 -27.28
C ASN A 35 -3.97 32.96 -25.88
N GLY A 36 -3.76 34.24 -25.54
CA GLY A 36 -3.93 34.75 -24.19
C GLY A 36 -5.31 34.51 -23.58
N LYS A 37 -6.39 34.60 -24.37
CA LYS A 37 -7.77 34.38 -23.89
C LYS A 37 -8.00 32.92 -23.48
N GLU A 38 -7.57 31.99 -24.31
CA GLU A 38 -7.67 30.55 -24.07
C GLU A 38 -6.77 30.12 -22.91
N ALA A 39 -5.55 30.66 -22.82
CA ALA A 39 -4.63 30.41 -21.73
C ALA A 39 -5.20 30.90 -20.39
N VAL A 40 -5.76 32.10 -20.33
CA VAL A 40 -6.43 32.64 -19.13
C VAL A 40 -7.64 31.78 -18.75
N SER A 41 -8.44 31.36 -19.73
CA SER A 41 -9.60 30.49 -19.47
C SER A 41 -9.19 29.12 -18.91
N LEU A 42 -8.11 28.53 -19.42
CA LEU A 42 -7.58 27.26 -18.93
C LEU A 42 -7.03 27.40 -17.51
N SER A 43 -6.27 28.45 -17.23
CA SER A 43 -5.75 28.75 -15.89
C SER A 43 -6.88 29.01 -14.90
N ALA A 44 -7.88 29.80 -15.26
CA ALA A 44 -9.04 30.06 -14.41
C ALA A 44 -9.82 28.77 -14.11
N ARG A 45 -9.97 27.87 -15.10
CA ARG A 45 -10.61 26.56 -14.91
C ARG A 45 -9.78 25.65 -14.00
N ALA A 46 -8.46 25.64 -14.14
CA ALA A 46 -7.56 24.89 -13.27
C ALA A 46 -7.63 25.40 -11.81
N ILE A 47 -7.62 26.71 -11.60
CA ILE A 47 -7.77 27.35 -10.29
C ILE A 47 -9.15 27.05 -9.69
N ALA A 48 -10.22 27.21 -10.47
CA ALA A 48 -11.58 26.91 -10.02
C ALA A 48 -11.75 25.44 -9.64
N ASN A 49 -11.13 24.51 -10.38
CA ASN A 49 -11.12 23.10 -10.03
C ASN A 49 -10.34 22.81 -8.75
N ARG A 50 -9.26 23.55 -8.45
CA ARG A 50 -8.54 23.48 -7.16
C ARG A 50 -9.31 24.13 -6.01
N SER A 51 -10.13 25.14 -6.30
CA SER A 51 -10.92 25.89 -5.33
C SER A 51 -12.27 25.26 -5.03
N LYS A 52 -12.68 24.25 -5.82
CA LYS A 52 -13.78 23.36 -5.43
C LYS A 52 -13.36 22.69 -4.13
N PRO A 53 -14.18 22.75 -3.07
CA PRO A 53 -13.99 21.89 -1.93
C PRO A 53 -13.89 20.46 -2.46
N VAL A 54 -12.78 19.78 -2.17
CA VAL A 54 -12.81 18.32 -2.20
C VAL A 54 -13.98 17.95 -1.30
N ALA A 55 -15.01 17.33 -1.88
CA ALA A 55 -16.21 16.95 -1.16
C ALA A 55 -15.81 16.30 0.18
N PRO A 56 -16.53 16.58 1.29
CA PRO A 56 -16.14 16.07 2.61
C PRO A 56 -16.00 14.55 2.58
N ALA A 57 -15.05 14.08 3.39
CA ALA A 57 -14.56 12.71 3.47
C ALA A 57 -15.63 11.68 3.86
N ASP A 58 -16.41 11.22 2.88
CA ASP A 58 -17.22 9.98 2.95
C ASP A 58 -16.64 8.86 2.05
N LYS A 59 -15.48 9.09 1.44
CA LYS A 59 -14.87 8.17 0.45
C LYS A 59 -13.71 7.33 0.97
N THR A 60 -13.16 7.61 2.14
CA THR A 60 -12.00 6.91 2.69
C THR A 60 -12.35 5.42 2.91
N ILE A 61 -11.51 4.53 2.38
CA ILE A 61 -11.72 3.08 2.43
C ILE A 61 -10.98 2.46 3.62
N LEU A 62 -9.95 3.13 4.14
CA LEU A 62 -9.19 2.76 5.32
C LEU A 62 -9.49 3.70 6.50
N SER A 63 -9.47 3.15 7.71
CA SER A 63 -9.59 3.94 8.92
C SER A 63 -8.33 4.80 9.19
N ALA A 64 -8.39 5.63 10.23
CA ALA A 64 -7.19 6.10 10.92
C ALA A 64 -6.32 4.91 11.37
N VAL A 65 -5.05 5.15 11.72
CA VAL A 65 -4.19 4.11 12.28
C VAL A 65 -4.79 3.58 13.57
N ILE A 66 -5.05 2.28 13.64
CA ILE A 66 -5.64 1.60 14.81
C ILE A 66 -4.68 0.59 15.45
N ALA A 67 -3.57 0.30 14.80
CA ALA A 67 -2.51 -0.54 15.31
C ALA A 67 -1.17 -0.02 14.79
N ALA A 68 -0.14 -0.10 15.62
CA ALA A 68 1.23 0.16 15.19
C ALA A 68 2.13 -0.89 15.80
N ARG A 69 3.21 -1.23 15.10
CA ARG A 69 4.21 -2.17 15.58
C ARG A 69 5.59 -1.72 15.17
N THR A 70 6.43 -1.53 16.17
CA THR A 70 7.87 -1.36 15.99
C THR A 70 8.50 -2.72 15.69
N VAL A 71 9.20 -2.81 14.57
CA VAL A 71 10.03 -3.95 14.20
C VAL A 71 11.49 -3.54 14.42
N PRO A 72 12.22 -4.21 15.31
CA PRO A 72 13.59 -3.81 15.62
C PRO A 72 14.54 -4.09 14.45
N ALA A 73 15.65 -3.35 14.43
CA ALA A 73 16.72 -3.58 13.46
C ALA A 73 17.36 -4.96 13.65
N THR A 74 17.79 -5.57 12.54
CA THR A 74 18.52 -6.83 12.53
C THR A 74 19.71 -6.75 11.60
N THR A 75 20.85 -7.29 12.04
CA THR A 75 22.06 -7.42 11.20
C THR A 75 22.05 -8.70 10.36
N GLU A 76 21.21 -9.67 10.73
CA GLU A 76 21.06 -10.93 10.03
C GLU A 76 20.11 -10.79 8.83
N LYS A 77 20.34 -11.64 7.83
CA LYS A 77 19.43 -11.79 6.68
C LYS A 77 18.18 -12.55 7.10
N PHE A 78 17.04 -12.16 6.56
CA PHE A 78 15.80 -12.91 6.69
C PHE A 78 15.69 -13.90 5.52
N VAL A 79 15.69 -15.20 5.82
CA VAL A 79 15.49 -16.26 4.83
C VAL A 79 14.06 -16.79 4.95
N ALA A 80 13.23 -16.55 3.94
CA ALA A 80 11.80 -16.89 4.00
C ALA A 80 11.56 -18.39 4.22
N GLN A 81 12.31 -19.24 3.53
CA GLN A 81 12.21 -20.70 3.68
C GLN A 81 12.48 -21.18 5.10
N ASP A 82 13.28 -20.46 5.90
CA ASP A 82 13.57 -20.83 7.28
C ASP A 82 12.46 -20.46 8.26
N LYS A 83 11.72 -19.40 7.95
CA LYS A 83 10.72 -18.78 8.82
C LYS A 83 9.31 -19.29 8.51
N PHE A 84 9.00 -19.50 7.24
CA PHE A 84 7.69 -19.96 6.78
C PHE A 84 7.70 -21.47 6.56
N LYS A 85 7.48 -22.23 7.64
CA LYS A 85 7.33 -23.69 7.63
C LYS A 85 6.00 -24.03 8.29
N VAL A 86 5.29 -25.03 7.76
CA VAL A 86 4.09 -25.54 8.42
C VAL A 86 4.52 -26.26 9.69
N ASP A 87 4.20 -25.67 10.83
CA ASP A 87 4.48 -26.18 12.16
C ASP A 87 3.43 -25.63 13.11
N THR A 88 2.70 -26.52 13.79
CA THR A 88 1.69 -26.17 14.80
C THR A 88 2.01 -26.78 16.17
N GLY A 89 3.24 -27.29 16.31
CA GLY A 89 3.74 -27.87 17.55
C GLY A 89 3.80 -26.88 18.70
N LYS A 90 3.91 -27.40 19.92
CA LYS A 90 4.02 -26.57 21.13
C LYS A 90 5.27 -25.69 21.15
N GLU A 91 6.35 -26.16 20.54
CA GLU A 91 7.64 -25.46 20.45
C GLU A 91 7.77 -24.58 19.19
N ALA A 92 6.72 -24.49 18.37
CA ALA A 92 6.74 -23.70 17.15
C ALA A 92 6.94 -22.21 17.50
N LYS A 93 7.97 -21.58 16.92
CA LYS A 93 8.23 -20.14 17.12
C LYS A 93 7.05 -19.27 16.69
N VAL A 94 6.36 -19.71 15.63
CA VAL A 94 5.11 -19.15 15.12
C VAL A 94 4.31 -20.32 14.59
N LYS A 95 3.08 -20.52 15.07
CA LYS A 95 2.23 -21.60 14.56
C LYS A 95 1.72 -21.24 13.17
N ILE A 96 2.18 -21.96 12.17
CA ILE A 96 1.71 -21.83 10.78
C ILE A 96 1.05 -23.16 10.42
N SER A 97 -0.25 -23.13 10.21
CA SER A 97 -1.03 -24.33 9.86
C SER A 97 -1.13 -24.54 8.36
N TYR A 98 -0.90 -23.50 7.55
CA TYR A 98 -1.04 -23.59 6.10
C TYR A 98 -0.22 -22.53 5.35
N LEU A 99 0.44 -22.96 4.27
CA LEU A 99 1.07 -22.12 3.26
C LEU A 99 0.44 -22.43 1.90
N GLU A 100 -0.10 -21.43 1.23
CA GLU A 100 -0.64 -21.55 -0.13
C GLU A 100 0.47 -21.72 -1.17
N ASP A 101 0.18 -22.41 -2.27
CA ASP A 101 1.17 -22.73 -3.30
C ASP A 101 1.70 -21.49 -4.03
N ASP A 102 0.88 -20.45 -4.21
CA ASP A 102 1.32 -19.17 -4.75
C ASP A 102 2.33 -18.49 -3.81
N PHE A 103 2.06 -18.51 -2.50
CA PHE A 103 3.03 -18.00 -1.52
C PHE A 103 4.31 -18.82 -1.56
N LYS A 104 4.21 -20.15 -1.59
CA LYS A 104 5.39 -21.04 -1.66
C LYS A 104 6.28 -20.71 -2.85
N ARG A 105 5.66 -20.65 -4.04
CA ARG A 105 6.33 -20.39 -5.32
C ARG A 105 6.99 -19.01 -5.36
N GLU A 106 6.30 -18.00 -4.86
CA GLU A 106 6.71 -16.60 -5.06
C GLU A 106 7.60 -16.04 -3.94
N PHE A 107 7.58 -16.65 -2.75
CA PHE A 107 8.23 -16.08 -1.57
C PHE A 107 9.22 -16.99 -0.84
N LEU A 108 9.14 -18.33 -0.90
CA LEU A 108 10.04 -19.16 -0.08
C LEU A 108 11.52 -18.99 -0.46
N GLY A 109 11.83 -18.75 -1.74
CA GLY A 109 13.18 -18.44 -2.19
C GLY A 109 13.67 -17.03 -1.84
N LYS A 110 12.83 -16.18 -1.22
CA LYS A 110 13.17 -14.80 -0.93
C LYS A 110 14.12 -14.70 0.26
N VAL A 111 15.19 -13.92 0.07
CA VAL A 111 16.11 -13.50 1.12
C VAL A 111 16.09 -11.98 1.20
N GLU A 112 15.82 -11.44 2.39
CA GLU A 112 15.90 -10.01 2.66
C GLU A 112 17.20 -9.74 3.43
N GLY A 113 17.87 -8.64 3.08
CA GLY A 113 19.13 -8.24 3.71
C GLY A 113 18.95 -7.77 5.16
N PRO A 114 20.05 -7.26 5.78
CA PRO A 114 19.96 -6.57 7.05
C PRO A 114 18.87 -5.49 7.03
N PHE A 115 18.16 -5.37 8.15
CA PHE A 115 16.97 -4.54 8.27
C PHE A 115 17.23 -3.44 9.30
N ALA A 116 16.98 -2.18 8.93
CA ALA A 116 17.28 -1.03 9.77
C ALA A 116 16.28 -0.80 10.92
N GLY A 117 15.22 -1.60 10.99
CA GLY A 117 14.08 -1.32 11.85
C GLY A 117 13.01 -0.51 11.11
N SER A 118 11.76 -0.64 11.52
CA SER A 118 10.66 0.18 11.00
C SER A 118 9.47 0.20 11.97
N ILE A 119 8.47 1.00 11.63
CA ILE A 119 7.14 0.92 12.24
C ILE A 119 6.16 0.58 11.12
N ILE A 120 5.41 -0.50 11.29
CA ILE A 120 4.27 -0.80 10.44
C ILE A 120 2.98 -0.36 11.13
N CYS A 121 2.08 0.24 10.37
CA CYS A 121 0.80 0.76 10.84
C CYS A 121 -0.33 -0.05 10.23
N GLY A 122 -1.26 -0.50 11.08
CA GLY A 122 -2.46 -1.22 10.70
C GLY A 122 -3.67 -0.29 10.66
N ARG A 123 -4.38 -0.31 9.53
CA ARG A 123 -5.66 0.39 9.32
C ARG A 123 -6.75 -0.64 9.05
N LYS A 124 -7.97 -0.36 9.50
CA LYS A 124 -9.13 -1.18 9.19
C LYS A 124 -9.65 -0.81 7.81
N LEU A 125 -9.96 -1.81 7.00
CA LEU A 125 -10.69 -1.62 5.76
C LEU A 125 -12.18 -1.40 6.10
N GLU A 126 -12.71 -0.19 5.96
CA GLU A 126 -14.07 0.16 6.39
C GLU A 126 -15.16 -0.38 5.46
N LYS A 127 -14.83 -0.56 4.18
CA LYS A 127 -15.73 -1.13 3.16
C LYS A 127 -14.97 -2.07 2.24
N LYS A 128 -15.69 -2.99 1.59
CA LYS A 128 -15.07 -3.92 0.64
C LYS A 128 -14.33 -3.17 -0.47
N SER A 129 -13.18 -3.69 -0.87
CA SER A 129 -12.36 -3.08 -1.93
C SER A 129 -11.38 -4.10 -2.50
N VAL A 130 -11.03 -3.94 -3.78
CA VAL A 130 -9.84 -4.56 -4.38
C VAL A 130 -8.57 -3.79 -3.98
N ASP A 131 -7.39 -4.32 -4.32
CA ASP A 131 -6.10 -3.75 -3.92
C ASP A 131 -5.81 -2.37 -4.53
N GLY A 132 -6.22 -2.11 -5.78
CA GLY A 132 -5.92 -0.84 -6.47
C GLY A 132 -6.30 0.41 -5.66
N PRO A 133 -7.57 0.58 -5.25
CA PRO A 133 -7.98 1.70 -4.40
C PRO A 133 -7.29 1.72 -3.03
N ILE A 134 -7.00 0.55 -2.42
CA ILE A 134 -6.27 0.45 -1.14
C ILE A 134 -4.87 1.02 -1.29
N LEU A 135 -4.14 0.59 -2.32
CA LEU A 135 -2.82 1.09 -2.65
C LEU A 135 -2.84 2.58 -2.94
N GLN A 136 -3.84 3.08 -3.69
CA GLN A 136 -4.00 4.51 -3.96
C GLN A 136 -4.16 5.32 -2.67
N GLU A 137 -4.99 4.87 -1.73
CA GLU A 137 -5.20 5.55 -0.45
C GLU A 137 -3.97 5.48 0.47
N LEU A 138 -3.17 4.42 0.34
CA LEU A 138 -1.89 4.28 1.03
C LEU A 138 -0.76 5.15 0.43
N GLY A 139 -1.01 5.90 -0.64
CA GLY A 139 0.00 6.73 -1.31
C GLY A 139 0.72 6.04 -2.48
N GLY A 140 0.22 4.90 -2.93
CA GLY A 140 0.79 4.11 -4.03
C GLY A 140 1.61 2.92 -3.57
N ASN A 141 2.12 2.18 -4.55
CA ASN A 141 2.78 0.88 -4.35
C ASN A 141 4.00 0.95 -3.42
N GLU A 142 4.84 1.98 -3.57
CA GLU A 142 6.08 2.12 -2.80
C GLU A 142 5.79 2.46 -1.33
N THR A 143 4.82 3.33 -1.08
CA THR A 143 4.43 3.74 0.28
C THR A 143 3.66 2.64 1.00
N ALA A 144 2.92 1.81 0.27
CA ALA A 144 2.22 0.65 0.80
C ALA A 144 3.15 -0.53 1.11
N GLU A 145 4.32 -0.60 0.49
CA GLU A 145 5.23 -1.75 0.58
C GLU A 145 5.72 -1.99 2.01
N THR A 146 5.67 -3.26 2.39
CA THR A 146 6.21 -3.87 3.61
C THR A 146 7.15 -5.03 3.22
N THR A 147 7.79 -5.65 4.20
CA THR A 147 8.68 -6.82 3.99
C THR A 147 8.16 -8.09 4.66
N LEU A 148 8.69 -9.25 4.23
CA LEU A 148 8.44 -10.52 4.94
C LEU A 148 8.98 -10.46 6.37
N THR A 149 10.10 -9.77 6.59
CA THR A 149 10.66 -9.51 7.92
C THR A 149 9.64 -8.84 8.84
N GLU A 150 9.00 -7.77 8.36
CA GLU A 150 7.99 -7.03 9.14
C GLU A 150 6.73 -7.86 9.40
N MET A 151 6.21 -8.53 8.36
CA MET A 151 5.04 -9.40 8.49
C MET A 151 5.31 -10.55 9.46
N TYR A 152 6.45 -11.23 9.34
CA TYR A 152 6.82 -12.32 10.23
C TYR A 152 7.05 -11.83 11.65
N ALA A 153 7.67 -10.66 11.85
CA ALA A 153 7.81 -10.06 13.17
C ALA A 153 6.45 -9.77 13.82
N ALA A 154 5.44 -9.37 13.04
CA ALA A 154 4.07 -9.23 13.53
C ALA A 154 3.47 -10.57 13.96
N MET A 155 3.63 -11.62 13.15
CA MET A 155 3.19 -12.97 13.50
C MET A 155 3.93 -13.51 14.73
N ALA A 156 5.21 -13.20 14.89
CA ALA A 156 6.08 -13.70 15.95
C ALA A 156 5.80 -13.12 17.34
N ALA A 157 5.00 -12.05 17.47
CA ALA A 157 4.45 -11.66 18.78
C ALA A 157 3.01 -12.09 18.99
N GLN A 158 2.40 -12.75 18.01
CA GLN A 158 1.17 -13.48 18.21
C GLN A 158 1.34 -14.94 17.74
N PRO A 159 2.40 -15.64 18.20
CA PRO A 159 2.77 -16.95 17.68
C PRO A 159 1.69 -18.02 17.84
N ASN A 160 0.76 -17.84 18.78
CA ASN A 160 -0.36 -18.72 19.08
C ASN A 160 -1.73 -18.08 18.80
N GLY A 161 -1.77 -17.00 18.01
CA GLY A 161 -3.00 -16.29 17.70
C GLY A 161 -3.60 -15.55 18.91
N GLU A 162 -2.78 -15.25 19.91
CA GLU A 162 -3.14 -14.35 21.00
C GLU A 162 -3.43 -12.93 20.51
N ASP A 163 -3.98 -12.11 21.40
CA ASP A 163 -4.33 -10.73 21.09
C ASP A 163 -3.08 -9.88 20.80
N GLY A 164 -3.22 -8.96 19.86
CA GLY A 164 -2.16 -8.02 19.49
C GLY A 164 -2.53 -7.16 18.28
N CYS A 165 -1.51 -6.72 17.53
CA CYS A 165 -1.69 -5.87 16.36
C CYS A 165 -2.36 -6.58 15.18
N LEU A 166 -2.18 -7.89 15.01
CA LEU A 166 -2.85 -8.71 13.99
C LEU A 166 -4.24 -9.13 14.47
N LEU A 167 -5.19 -9.17 13.55
CA LEU A 167 -6.48 -9.82 13.76
C LEU A 167 -6.28 -11.34 13.89
N ASN A 168 -6.86 -11.94 14.93
CA ASN A 168 -6.84 -13.37 15.23
C ASN A 168 -8.22 -14.04 15.11
N ASN A 169 -9.22 -13.34 14.57
CA ASN A 169 -10.62 -13.77 14.50
C ASN A 169 -11.03 -14.32 13.12
N GLY A 170 -10.09 -14.95 12.41
CA GLY A 170 -10.31 -15.47 11.04
C GLY A 170 -10.32 -14.42 9.93
N ARG A 171 -10.26 -13.13 10.26
CA ARG A 171 -10.15 -12.04 9.27
C ARG A 171 -8.72 -11.85 8.78
N ALA A 172 -8.59 -11.38 7.54
CA ALA A 172 -7.29 -11.17 6.93
C ALA A 172 -6.56 -9.95 7.51
N ASN A 173 -5.26 -10.13 7.70
CA ASN A 173 -4.26 -9.09 7.82
C ASN A 173 -3.49 -9.05 6.50
N ILE A 174 -3.53 -7.92 5.81
CA ILE A 174 -3.05 -7.76 4.43
C ILE A 174 -1.77 -6.92 4.47
N PHE A 175 -0.76 -7.42 3.77
CA PHE A 175 0.55 -6.82 3.58
C PHE A 175 0.83 -6.73 2.08
N TYR A 176 1.49 -5.67 1.65
CA TYR A 176 1.98 -5.56 0.27
C TYR A 176 3.48 -5.80 0.25
N ILE A 177 3.92 -6.87 -0.41
CA ILE A 177 5.30 -7.34 -0.34
C ILE A 177 5.78 -7.69 -1.75
N LYS A 178 6.96 -7.21 -2.14
CA LYS A 178 7.61 -7.62 -3.39
C LYS A 178 8.07 -9.07 -3.29
N ASN A 179 7.71 -9.90 -4.26
CA ASN A 179 8.13 -11.31 -4.36
C ASN A 179 9.61 -11.46 -4.79
N ILE A 180 10.04 -12.68 -5.12
CA ILE A 180 11.42 -12.95 -5.60
C ILE A 180 11.76 -12.25 -6.93
N THR A 181 10.77 -11.92 -7.76
CA THR A 181 10.97 -11.19 -9.03
C THR A 181 10.84 -9.68 -8.87
N GLY A 182 10.68 -9.19 -7.64
CA GLY A 182 10.49 -7.76 -7.37
C GLY A 182 9.06 -7.26 -7.65
N THR A 183 8.12 -8.15 -7.99
CA THR A 183 6.73 -7.77 -8.29
C THR A 183 5.91 -7.69 -6.99
N LEU A 184 5.16 -6.62 -6.82
CA LEU A 184 4.31 -6.43 -5.64
C LEU A 184 3.16 -7.46 -5.62
N ARG A 185 2.91 -8.04 -4.45
CA ARG A 185 1.80 -8.97 -4.18
C ARG A 185 1.07 -8.57 -2.92
N ALA A 186 -0.21 -8.88 -2.87
CA ALA A 186 -0.97 -8.87 -1.63
C ALA A 186 -0.72 -10.19 -0.91
N VAL A 187 -0.04 -10.14 0.24
CA VAL A 187 0.21 -11.27 1.12
C VAL A 187 -0.72 -11.14 2.32
N ARG A 188 -1.53 -12.17 2.58
CA ARG A 188 -2.47 -12.16 3.69
C ARG A 188 -2.17 -13.24 4.70
N VAL A 189 -2.34 -12.89 5.97
CA VAL A 189 -2.32 -13.84 7.09
C VAL A 189 -3.58 -13.75 7.93
N TYR A 190 -4.11 -14.89 8.36
CA TYR A 190 -5.26 -14.98 9.24
C TYR A 190 -5.19 -16.22 10.11
N TRP A 191 -5.74 -16.13 11.32
CA TRP A 191 -5.70 -17.19 12.31
C TRP A 191 -6.93 -18.11 12.22
N LEU A 192 -6.73 -19.43 12.24
CA LEU A 192 -7.81 -20.43 12.27
C LEU A 192 -7.63 -21.44 13.42
N GLY A 193 -7.46 -20.95 14.64
CA GLY A 193 -7.49 -21.75 15.88
C GLY A 193 -6.20 -22.54 16.17
N VAL A 194 -5.65 -23.22 15.16
CA VAL A 194 -4.44 -24.06 15.30
C VAL A 194 -3.17 -23.40 14.75
N GLY A 195 -3.31 -22.37 13.93
CA GLY A 195 -2.19 -21.71 13.28
C GLY A 195 -2.61 -20.58 12.34
N TRP A 196 -1.60 -19.82 11.92
CA TRP A 196 -1.69 -18.83 10.86
C TRP A 196 -1.75 -19.51 9.49
N PHE A 197 -2.69 -19.05 8.68
CA PHE A 197 -2.73 -19.32 7.25
C PHE A 197 -1.99 -18.20 6.54
N VAL A 198 -1.08 -18.53 5.63
CA VAL A 198 -0.34 -17.55 4.82
C VAL A 198 -0.65 -17.78 3.35
N ARG A 199 -1.06 -16.71 2.67
CA ARG A 199 -1.53 -16.73 1.28
C ARG A 199 -0.98 -15.53 0.51
N ALA A 200 -0.82 -15.68 -0.79
CA ALA A 200 -0.37 -14.60 -1.67
C ALA A 200 -1.27 -14.52 -2.91
N SER A 201 -1.55 -13.29 -3.36
CA SER A 201 -2.29 -13.05 -4.59
C SER A 201 -1.72 -11.85 -5.34
N SER A 202 -1.98 -11.80 -6.64
CA SER A 202 -1.73 -10.60 -7.44
C SER A 202 -2.52 -9.42 -6.87
N VAL A 203 -1.92 -8.22 -6.88
CA VAL A 203 -2.63 -6.97 -6.58
C VAL A 203 -3.62 -6.56 -7.68
N GLU A 204 -3.58 -7.26 -8.83
CA GLU A 204 -4.56 -7.10 -9.91
C GLU A 204 -5.72 -8.08 -9.80
N ASN A 205 -5.78 -8.88 -8.72
CA ASN A 205 -6.87 -9.82 -8.52
C ASN A 205 -8.20 -9.06 -8.38
N PRO A 206 -9.23 -9.39 -9.17
CA PRO A 206 -10.52 -8.70 -9.12
C PRO A 206 -11.34 -9.04 -7.86
N LEU A 207 -10.91 -10.01 -7.05
CA LEU A 207 -11.60 -10.38 -5.81
C LEU A 207 -11.42 -9.33 -4.72
N GLU A 208 -12.53 -8.89 -4.16
CA GLU A 208 -12.55 -7.89 -3.10
C GLU A 208 -12.12 -8.46 -1.74
N TRP A 209 -11.41 -7.64 -0.99
CA TRP A 209 -11.22 -7.81 0.44
C TRP A 209 -12.50 -7.47 1.20
N GLY A 210 -12.78 -8.25 2.25
CA GLY A 210 -13.92 -8.04 3.12
C GLY A 210 -13.76 -6.82 4.03
N ALA A 211 -14.85 -6.10 4.28
CA ALA A 211 -14.87 -5.04 5.28
C ALA A 211 -14.45 -5.57 6.67
N GLY A 212 -13.69 -4.75 7.38
CA GLY A 212 -13.12 -5.02 8.68
C GLY A 212 -11.90 -5.94 8.67
N PHE A 213 -11.30 -6.20 7.50
CA PHE A 213 -9.93 -6.69 7.40
C PHE A 213 -8.94 -5.59 7.80
N ARG A 214 -7.69 -5.96 8.07
CA ARG A 214 -6.64 -5.03 8.49
C ARG A 214 -5.55 -4.94 7.43
N VAL A 215 -5.20 -3.73 7.01
CA VAL A 215 -4.15 -3.47 6.03
C VAL A 215 -2.96 -2.86 6.74
N PHE A 216 -1.77 -3.40 6.50
CA PHE A 216 -0.52 -2.93 7.06
C PHE A 216 0.35 -2.26 6.00
N SER A 217 0.93 -1.12 6.36
CA SER A 217 1.93 -0.42 5.55
C SER A 217 2.92 0.33 6.44
N ARG A 218 4.03 0.81 5.87
CA ARG A 218 4.93 1.75 6.54
C ARG A 218 4.40 3.18 6.54
N ASN A 219 3.26 3.41 5.87
CA ASN A 219 2.66 4.72 5.81
C ASN A 219 2.12 5.09 7.20
N SER A 220 2.92 5.84 7.94
CA SER A 220 2.56 6.29 9.25
C SER A 220 1.51 7.39 9.21
N LEU A 221 1.31 8.11 8.07
CA LEU A 221 0.58 9.38 7.92
C LEU A 221 -0.36 9.63 9.11
N VAL A 222 0.28 10.07 10.18
CA VAL A 222 -0.25 10.97 11.16
C VAL A 222 -0.34 12.27 10.35
N PRO A 223 -1.48 12.96 10.29
CA PRO A 223 -1.50 14.27 9.68
C PRO A 223 -0.36 15.06 10.32
N GLN A 224 0.66 15.40 9.53
CA GLN A 224 1.68 16.33 9.98
C GLN A 224 0.92 17.58 10.37
N ALA A 225 0.97 17.92 11.66
CA ALA A 225 0.49 19.20 12.11
C ALA A 225 1.21 20.27 11.28
N ALA A 226 0.41 21.16 10.72
CA ALA A 226 0.82 22.30 9.91
C ALA A 226 1.83 23.19 10.62
#